data_AF-A0A529HP11-F1
#
_entry.id   AF-A0A529HP11-F1
#
_cell.length_a   1.000
_cell.length_b   1.000
_cell.length_c   1.000
_cell.angle_alpha   90.00
_cell.angle_beta   90.00
_cell.angle_gamma   90.00
#
_symmetry.space_group_name_H-M   'P 1'
#
loop_
_entity.id
_entity.type
_entity.pdbx_description
1 polymer ?
#
loop_
_entity_poly.entity_id
_entity_poly.type
_entity_poly.pdbx_seq_one_letter_code
_entity_poly.pdbx_strand_id
1 'polypeptide(L)' 'ARTVCIVDPENTASLNVAAKCGYREILRTTYHDNPTILLERR' A
#
# COMPACT_ATOMS: atom_id res chain seq x y z
N ALA A 1 4.19 13.43 -10.00
CA ALA A 1 4.40 13.87 -8.60
C ALA A 1 4.28 12.63 -7.73
N ARG A 2 5.18 12.40 -6.77
CA ARG A 2 5.20 11.14 -6.01
C ARG A 2 4.06 11.13 -4.99
N THR A 3 3.23 10.08 -5.04
CA THR A 3 2.19 9.83 -4.02
C THR A 3 2.41 8.46 -3.39
N VAL A 4 2.02 8.32 -2.12
CA VAL A 4 2.15 7.08 -1.35
C VAL A 4 0.86 6.77 -0.61
N CYS A 5 0.60 5.50 -0.34
CA CYS A 5 -0.48 5.05 0.53
C CYS A 5 -0.03 3.86 1.37
N ILE A 6 -0.66 3.70 2.53
CA ILE A 6 -0.52 2.52 3.39
C ILE A 6 -1.79 1.67 3.30
N VAL A 7 -1.64 0.35 3.23
CA VAL A 7 -2.76 -0.60 3.13
C VAL A 7 -2.47 -1.79 4.04
N ASP A 8 -3.49 -2.23 4.78
CA ASP A 8 -3.43 -3.47 5.53
C ASP A 8 -3.18 -4.66 4.59
N PRO A 9 -2.23 -5.58 4.88
CA PRO A 9 -1.90 -6.70 4.00
C PRO A 9 -3.07 -7.63 3.68
N GLU A 10 -4.07 -7.73 4.58
CA GLU A 10 -5.25 -8.58 4.40
C GLU A 10 -6.38 -7.86 3.63
N ASN A 11 -6.29 -6.53 3.47
CA ASN A 11 -7.25 -5.75 2.71
C ASN A 11 -7.03 -5.87 1.19
N THR A 12 -7.39 -7.04 0.67
CA THR A 12 -7.25 -7.40 -0.75
C THR A 12 -8.04 -6.48 -1.68
N ALA A 13 -9.17 -5.92 -1.21
CA ALA A 13 -9.97 -4.98 -2.00
C ALA A 13 -9.18 -3.67 -2.27
N SER A 14 -8.60 -3.06 -1.23
CA SER A 14 -7.79 -1.85 -1.37
C SER A 14 -6.50 -2.12 -2.16
N LEU A 15 -5.85 -3.28 -1.97
CA LEU A 15 -4.67 -3.68 -2.75
C LEU A 15 -4.99 -3.76 -4.25
N ASN A 16 -6.12 -4.36 -4.62
CA ASN A 16 -6.57 -4.42 -6.01
C ASN A 16 -6.83 -3.04 -6.61
N VAL A 17 -7.43 -2.13 -5.84
CA VAL A 17 -7.64 -0.74 -6.28
C VAL A 17 -6.31 -0.01 -6.45
N ALA A 18 -5.40 -0.13 -5.49
CA ALA A 18 -4.08 0.48 -5.54
C ALA A 18 -3.30 0.00 -6.79
N ALA A 19 -3.31 -1.31 -7.05
CA ALA A 19 -2.70 -1.90 -8.26
C ALA A 19 -3.32 -1.35 -9.55
N LYS A 20 -4.67 -1.29 -9.64
CA LYS A 20 -5.39 -0.71 -10.80
C LYS A 20 -5.03 0.77 -10.99
N CYS A 21 -4.82 1.51 -9.91
CA CYS A 21 -4.40 2.90 -9.94
C CYS A 21 -2.90 3.08 -10.23
N GLY A 22 -2.12 2.01 -10.39
CA GLY A 22 -0.70 2.07 -10.71
C GLY A 22 0.24 2.23 -9.51
N TYR A 23 -0.26 2.03 -8.28
CA TYR A 23 0.59 1.95 -7.10
C TYR A 23 1.34 0.61 -7.07
N ARG A 24 2.58 0.63 -6.57
CA ARG A 24 3.43 -0.55 -6.40
C ARG A 24 3.94 -0.62 -4.96
N GLU A 25 3.95 -1.82 -4.40
CA GLU A 25 4.54 -2.09 -3.08
C GLU A 25 6.04 -1.72 -3.09
N ILE A 26 6.47 -0.98 -2.06
CA ILE A 26 7.88 -0.59 -1.87
C ILE A 26 8.45 -1.04 -0.53
N LEU A 27 7.59 -1.27 0.48
CA LEU A 27 8.01 -1.63 1.82
C LEU A 27 6.86 -2.33 2.55
N ARG A 28 7.18 -3.38 3.31
CA ARG A 28 6.32 -3.92 4.37
C ARG A 28 6.86 -3.46 5.71
N THR A 29 5.99 -2.94 6.55
CA THR A 29 6.35 -2.36 7.85
C THR A 29 5.21 -2.53 8.84
N THR A 30 5.30 -1.88 10.00
CA THR A 30 4.25 -1.83 11.00
C THR A 30 3.76 -0.41 11.19
N TYR A 31 2.45 -0.23 11.34
CA TYR A 31 1.83 1.04 11.73
C TYR A 31 0.91 0.76 12.92
N HIS A 32 1.15 1.45 14.05
CA HIS A 32 0.52 1.13 15.36
C HIS A 32 0.61 -0.36 15.69
N ASP A 33 1.82 -0.93 15.59
CA ASP A 33 2.12 -2.35 15.85
C ASP A 33 1.38 -3.36 14.95
N ASN A 34 0.66 -2.90 13.92
CA ASN A 34 -0.05 -3.75 12.98
C ASN A 34 0.70 -3.83 11.63
N PRO A 35 0.77 -5.01 10.99
CA PRO A 35 1.34 -5.16 9.66
C PRO A 35 0.74 -4.18 8.65
N THR A 36 1.56 -3.57 7.82
CA THR A 36 1.13 -2.55 6.85
C THR A 36 2.04 -2.56 5.63
N ILE A 37 1.44 -2.45 4.45
CA ILE A 37 2.15 -2.34 3.17
C ILE A 37 2.18 -0.87 2.76
N LEU A 38 3.36 -0.33 2.50
CA LEU A 38 3.55 0.98 1.90
C LEU A 38 3.68 0.82 0.38
N LEU A 39 2.84 1.52 -0.37
CA LEU A 39 2.85 1.55 -1.82
C LEU A 39 3.15 2.96 -2.34
N GLU A 40 3.76 3.07 -3.53
CA GLU A 40 4.01 4.34 -4.21
C GLU A 40 3.52 4.35 -5.66
N ARG A 41 3.17 5.55 -6.15
CA ARG A 41 2.90 5.85 -7.56
C ARG A 41 3.69 7.09 -7.99
N ARG A 42 4.30 7.04 -9.18
CA ARG A 42 5.05 8.15 -9.79
C ARG A 42 4.24 8.83 -10.89
#